data_AF-A0A2V7JR60-F1
#
_entry.id   AF-A0A2V7JR60-F1
#
_cell.length_a   1.000
_cell.length_b   1.000
_cell.length_c   1.000
_cell.angle_alpha   90.00
_cell.angle_beta   90.00
_cell.angle_gamma   90.00
#
_symmetry.space_group_name_H-M   'P 1'
#
loop_
_entity.id
_entity.type
_entity.pdbx_description
1 polymer ?
#
loop_
_entity_poly.entity_id
_entity_poly.type
_entity_poly.pdbx_seq_one_letter_code
_entity_poly.pdbx_strand_id
1 'polypeptide(L)'
;MRLILGVALAAAVSAPALAQRPCPTLPAARQAIERGWNTYRANDIAAAESEFKRALSLCPNEPAALTGAGYAAMRQNRLPAARGFFARAIAMDSTSYDAVSGGGMAAYRTGDAKAARQAFERALRIVPRDSTALDYLARLGATTHEVALAPHVRPSVTTVAARTGRRVIEVRAANGQWSPMWIKAVNLGAALPGKFASEFPPNDSTYEKWIALMAQMGANAIRVYTIHPPHFYAALRKWNLAHPAHPVWLIHGVWAEPPPGKKEEKYDDPNWTAQFHAEMQHVASLIHGDVVIPARPGHASGAYTADVSPWTLGYIIGREWEPYSVVAYNTLRARKTSFAGKYITISGANALEAWLAEQCDFIVAFEMERYNSQRPIAYTNWPTLDPLTHPTETTKALELSLLKARGEKIVEMSKEYDNDAVGLDAVKMHATAAFPAGIFASYHAYPYYPDFMRVDPGYLNARSSEGPSNYIGYLRALVAHHGDMPVVISEYGVPSSRGIGHFQPQGWNHGGLTDEQQASIDARLTRDIYESGASGAGLFELIDEWFKKNWIVIDFEYPP
;
A
#
# COMPACT_ATOMS: atom_id res chain seq x y z
N MET A 1 16.95 -71.31 -6.18
CA MET A 1 18.03 -70.34 -5.92
C MET A 1 17.37 -69.02 -5.56
N ARG A 2 17.24 -68.69 -4.25
CA ARG A 2 16.57 -67.47 -3.75
C ARG A 2 17.62 -66.36 -3.61
N LEU A 3 17.43 -65.24 -4.31
CA LEU A 3 18.20 -64.01 -4.07
C LEU A 3 17.52 -63.20 -2.96
N ILE A 4 18.29 -62.88 -1.91
CA ILE A 4 17.91 -61.97 -0.83
C ILE A 4 18.44 -60.58 -1.21
N LEU A 5 17.53 -59.61 -1.34
CA LEU A 5 17.85 -58.19 -1.49
C LEU A 5 18.09 -57.61 -0.08
N GLY A 6 19.33 -57.22 0.22
CA GLY A 6 19.69 -56.55 1.46
C GLY A 6 19.36 -55.06 1.41
N VAL A 7 18.45 -54.63 2.29
CA VAL A 7 18.14 -53.21 2.55
C VAL A 7 19.25 -52.63 3.43
N ALA A 8 20.01 -51.67 2.92
CA ALA A 8 20.96 -50.89 3.72
C ALA A 8 20.21 -49.76 4.45
N LEU A 9 20.03 -49.91 5.75
CA LEU A 9 19.55 -48.85 6.64
C LEU A 9 20.65 -47.79 6.80
N ALA A 10 20.45 -46.59 6.27
CA ALA A 10 21.29 -45.44 6.57
C ALA A 10 20.93 -44.91 7.98
N ALA A 11 21.77 -45.23 8.97
CA ALA A 11 21.66 -44.68 10.31
C ALA A 11 22.03 -43.20 10.30
N ALA A 12 21.07 -42.33 10.61
CA ALA A 12 21.33 -40.92 10.90
C ALA A 12 22.12 -40.82 12.21
N VAL A 13 23.38 -40.37 12.12
CA VAL A 13 24.20 -40.08 13.29
C VAL A 13 23.72 -38.76 13.91
N SER A 14 22.83 -38.86 14.89
CA SER A 14 22.50 -37.74 15.78
C SER A 14 23.68 -37.50 16.72
N ALA A 15 24.32 -36.32 16.58
CA ALA A 15 25.35 -35.86 17.51
C ALA A 15 24.77 -35.80 18.95
N PRO A 16 25.54 -36.18 19.99
CA PRO A 16 25.05 -36.17 21.35
C PRO A 16 24.83 -34.71 21.78
N ALA A 17 23.62 -34.39 22.23
CA ALA A 17 23.38 -33.15 22.97
C ALA A 17 24.34 -33.14 24.17
N LEU A 18 25.14 -32.08 24.30
CA LEU A 18 25.99 -31.88 25.47
C LEU A 18 25.08 -31.78 26.70
N ALA A 19 24.93 -32.87 27.43
CA ALA A 19 24.18 -32.90 28.68
C ALA A 19 24.83 -31.89 29.65
N GLN A 20 24.12 -30.77 29.89
CA GLN A 20 24.60 -29.71 30.76
C GLN A 20 24.81 -30.26 32.17
N ARG A 21 25.99 -29.99 32.75
CA ARG A 21 26.13 -30.07 34.21
C ARG A 21 25.21 -29.00 34.81
N PRO A 22 24.31 -29.34 35.74
CA PRO A 22 23.43 -28.35 36.35
C PRO A 22 24.26 -27.25 37.02
N CYS A 23 24.01 -25.99 36.64
CA CYS A 23 24.73 -24.85 37.17
C CYS A 23 24.23 -24.54 38.60
N PRO A 24 25.06 -24.68 39.64
CA PRO A 24 24.61 -24.48 41.03
C PRO A 24 24.25 -23.01 41.34
N THR A 25 24.74 -22.07 40.53
CA THR A 25 24.51 -20.62 40.68
C THR A 25 23.41 -20.08 39.74
N LEU A 26 22.60 -20.96 39.13
CA LEU A 26 21.56 -20.59 38.17
C LEU A 26 20.59 -19.51 38.67
N PRO A 27 20.11 -19.51 39.93
CA PRO A 27 19.25 -18.42 40.42
C PRO A 27 19.93 -17.04 40.37
N ALA A 28 21.20 -16.96 40.75
CA ALA A 28 21.96 -15.70 40.69
C ALA A 28 22.26 -15.29 39.24
N ALA A 29 22.50 -16.25 38.35
CA ALA A 29 22.67 -16.00 36.92
C ALA A 29 21.36 -15.48 36.29
N ARG A 30 20.20 -16.05 36.64
CA ARG A 30 18.88 -15.58 36.17
C ARG A 30 18.61 -14.13 36.54
N GLN A 31 18.91 -13.73 37.78
CA GLN A 31 18.77 -12.33 38.19
C GLN A 31 19.65 -11.39 37.35
N ALA A 32 20.87 -11.81 37.02
CA ALA A 32 21.75 -11.03 36.14
C ALA A 32 21.21 -10.99 34.69
N ILE A 33 20.64 -12.07 34.18
CA ILE A 33 19.98 -12.11 32.85
C ILE A 33 18.80 -11.15 32.81
N GLU A 34 17.93 -11.16 33.82
CA GLU A 34 16.78 -10.26 33.92
C GLU A 34 17.21 -8.78 33.95
N ARG A 35 18.21 -8.44 34.77
CA ARG A 35 18.78 -7.09 34.77
C ARG A 35 19.39 -6.72 33.42
N GLY A 36 20.10 -7.65 32.77
CA GLY A 36 20.67 -7.45 31.44
C GLY A 36 19.60 -7.14 30.38
N TRP A 37 18.46 -7.83 30.40
CA TRP A 37 17.35 -7.51 29.50
C TRP A 37 16.67 -6.19 29.83
N ASN A 38 16.53 -5.85 31.11
CA ASN A 38 15.95 -4.56 31.51
C ASN A 38 16.81 -3.38 31.06
N THR A 39 18.12 -3.44 31.23
CA THR A 39 19.04 -2.40 30.76
C THR A 39 19.15 -2.38 29.23
N TYR A 40 19.10 -3.55 28.56
CA TYR A 40 19.05 -3.63 27.10
C TYR A 40 17.81 -2.90 26.53
N ARG A 41 16.63 -3.11 27.13
CA ARG A 41 15.39 -2.41 26.75
C ARG A 41 15.43 -0.91 27.08
N ALA A 42 16.15 -0.53 28.13
CA ALA A 42 16.42 0.87 28.46
C ALA A 42 17.49 1.53 27.55
N ASN A 43 17.98 0.83 26.52
CA ASN A 43 19.00 1.28 25.58
C ASN A 43 20.41 1.47 26.19
N ASP A 44 20.64 1.04 27.43
CA ASP A 44 21.97 0.99 28.06
C ASP A 44 22.67 -0.34 27.73
N ILE A 45 23.25 -0.39 26.53
CA ILE A 45 23.85 -1.61 25.99
C ILE A 45 25.15 -1.99 26.72
N ALA A 46 25.86 -1.02 27.29
CA ALA A 46 27.08 -1.28 28.06
C ALA A 46 26.74 -1.95 29.40
N ALA A 47 25.73 -1.45 30.11
CA ALA A 47 25.24 -2.09 31.33
C ALA A 47 24.65 -3.48 31.04
N ALA A 48 23.90 -3.64 29.95
CA ALA A 48 23.38 -4.94 29.52
C ALA A 48 24.50 -5.96 29.30
N GLU A 49 25.55 -5.58 28.57
CA GLU A 49 26.72 -6.44 28.36
C GLU A 49 27.38 -6.85 29.68
N SER A 50 27.52 -5.91 30.64
CA SER A 50 28.10 -6.19 31.95
C SER A 50 27.29 -7.25 32.72
N GLU A 51 25.96 -7.10 32.74
CA GLU A 51 25.08 -8.06 33.41
C GLU A 51 25.07 -9.43 32.72
N PHE A 52 25.08 -9.48 31.38
CA PHE A 52 25.22 -10.76 30.66
C PHE A 52 26.59 -11.40 30.90
N LYS A 53 27.68 -10.62 30.97
CA LYS A 53 29.01 -11.14 31.36
C LYS A 53 29.01 -11.71 32.77
N ARG A 54 28.35 -11.04 33.72
CA ARG A 54 28.16 -11.54 35.08
C ARG A 54 27.35 -12.84 35.10
N ALA A 55 26.28 -12.93 34.31
CA ALA A 55 25.53 -14.18 34.18
C ALA A 55 26.40 -15.32 33.63
N LEU A 56 27.24 -15.02 32.63
CA LEU A 56 28.17 -15.99 32.04
C LEU A 56 29.37 -16.33 32.95
N SER A 57 29.77 -15.46 33.88
CA SER A 57 30.79 -15.83 34.88
C SER A 57 30.25 -16.79 35.93
N LEU A 58 28.94 -16.71 36.23
CA LEU A 58 28.24 -17.63 37.12
C LEU A 58 27.92 -18.95 36.43
N CYS A 59 27.37 -18.89 35.21
CA CYS A 59 27.00 -20.04 34.39
C CYS A 59 27.50 -19.85 32.94
N PRO A 60 28.71 -20.33 32.61
CA PRO A 60 29.37 -20.05 31.33
C PRO A 60 28.61 -20.42 30.05
N ASN A 61 27.71 -21.41 30.14
CA ASN A 61 26.97 -21.94 29.00
C ASN A 61 25.46 -21.75 29.13
N GLU A 62 25.01 -20.79 29.97
CA GLU A 62 23.58 -20.51 30.12
C GLU A 62 23.01 -19.92 28.82
N PRO A 63 22.06 -20.59 28.14
CA PRO A 63 21.60 -20.19 26.80
C PRO A 63 21.06 -18.76 26.75
N ALA A 64 20.23 -18.36 27.72
CA ALA A 64 19.63 -17.03 27.76
C ALA A 64 20.67 -15.91 27.95
N ALA A 65 21.73 -16.16 28.73
CA ALA A 65 22.83 -15.22 28.91
C ALA A 65 23.69 -15.10 27.64
N LEU A 66 23.96 -16.22 26.97
CA LEU A 66 24.67 -16.25 25.70
C LEU A 66 23.89 -15.49 24.61
N THR A 67 22.58 -15.73 24.50
CA THR A 67 21.70 -15.01 23.58
C THR A 67 21.71 -13.50 23.86
N GLY A 68 21.54 -13.09 25.12
CA GLY A 68 21.61 -11.69 25.53
C GLY A 68 22.96 -11.02 25.20
N ALA A 69 24.07 -11.71 25.48
CA ALA A 69 25.41 -11.25 25.12
C ALA A 69 25.59 -11.11 23.60
N GLY A 70 25.00 -12.02 22.81
CA GLY A 70 24.97 -11.95 21.35
C GLY A 70 24.27 -10.69 20.84
N TYR A 71 23.08 -10.40 21.34
CA TYR A 71 22.33 -9.18 20.99
C TYR A 71 23.06 -7.90 21.41
N ALA A 72 23.62 -7.85 22.63
CA ALA A 72 24.41 -6.70 23.09
C ALA A 72 25.64 -6.46 22.20
N ALA A 73 26.39 -7.52 21.86
CA ALA A 73 27.54 -7.42 20.95
C ALA A 73 27.12 -6.96 19.55
N MET A 74 26.00 -7.46 19.02
CA MET A 74 25.48 -7.06 17.71
C MET A 74 25.09 -5.58 17.67
N ARG A 75 24.48 -5.05 18.74
CA ARG A 75 24.14 -3.62 18.87
C ARG A 75 25.34 -2.70 18.98
N GLN A 76 26.45 -3.20 19.49
CA GLN A 76 27.75 -2.50 19.49
C GLN A 76 28.55 -2.75 18.19
N ASN A 77 27.93 -3.33 17.17
CA ASN A 77 28.57 -3.68 15.89
C ASN A 77 29.76 -4.67 16.00
N ARG A 78 29.86 -5.42 17.10
CA ARG A 78 30.86 -6.48 17.30
C ARG A 78 30.35 -7.80 16.73
N LEU A 79 30.14 -7.83 15.41
CA LEU A 79 29.47 -8.93 14.71
C LEU A 79 30.17 -10.31 14.87
N PRO A 80 31.52 -10.42 14.83
CA PRO A 80 32.18 -11.70 15.08
C PRO A 80 31.92 -12.26 16.48
N ALA A 81 31.94 -11.39 17.50
CA ALA A 81 31.63 -11.78 18.87
C ALA A 81 30.16 -12.22 19.01
N ALA A 82 29.24 -11.48 18.39
CA ALA A 82 27.82 -11.83 18.36
C ALA A 82 27.59 -13.23 17.75
N ARG A 83 28.20 -13.52 16.59
CA ARG A 83 28.15 -14.85 15.95
C ARG A 83 28.66 -15.94 16.89
N GLY A 84 29.77 -15.68 17.60
CA GLY A 84 30.32 -16.63 18.58
C GLY A 84 29.37 -16.92 19.75
N PHE A 85 28.72 -15.89 20.30
CA PHE A 85 27.74 -16.06 21.37
C PHE A 85 26.49 -16.82 20.90
N PHE A 86 25.92 -16.45 19.75
CA PHE A 86 24.77 -17.17 19.19
C PHE A 86 25.09 -18.62 18.84
N ALA A 87 26.26 -18.91 18.27
CA ALA A 87 26.68 -20.28 17.98
C ALA A 87 26.77 -21.13 19.25
N ARG A 88 27.30 -20.57 20.35
CA ARG A 88 27.33 -21.25 21.66
C ARG A 88 25.93 -21.44 22.23
N ALA A 89 25.05 -20.44 22.12
CA ALA A 89 23.67 -20.55 22.57
C ALA A 89 22.93 -21.67 21.82
N ILE A 90 23.06 -21.72 20.48
CA ILE A 90 22.48 -22.75 19.62
C ILE A 90 23.03 -24.15 19.93
N ALA A 91 24.31 -24.26 20.32
CA ALA A 91 24.90 -25.53 20.72
C ALA A 91 24.32 -26.05 22.04
N MET A 92 23.89 -25.15 22.94
CA MET A 92 23.29 -25.50 24.23
C MET A 92 21.79 -25.75 24.11
N ASP A 93 21.09 -24.97 23.29
CA ASP A 93 19.69 -25.15 22.94
C ASP A 93 19.51 -24.97 21.43
N SER A 94 19.44 -26.10 20.74
CA SER A 94 19.27 -26.16 19.29
C SER A 94 17.87 -25.69 18.82
N THR A 95 16.93 -25.53 19.75
CA THR A 95 15.55 -25.10 19.49
C THR A 95 15.28 -23.66 19.94
N SER A 96 16.30 -22.96 20.44
CA SER A 96 16.18 -21.55 20.82
C SER A 96 15.96 -20.68 19.59
N TYR A 97 14.73 -20.22 19.38
CA TYR A 97 14.38 -19.29 18.32
C TYR A 97 15.25 -18.03 18.37
N ASP A 98 15.36 -17.38 19.54
CA ASP A 98 16.10 -16.11 19.70
C ASP A 98 17.59 -16.25 19.35
N ALA A 99 18.19 -17.39 19.67
CA ALA A 99 19.59 -17.65 19.34
C ALA A 99 19.78 -17.91 17.84
N VAL A 100 18.87 -18.69 17.23
CA VAL A 100 18.91 -19.01 15.80
C VAL A 100 18.65 -17.76 14.95
N SER A 101 17.62 -16.99 15.25
CA SER A 101 17.28 -15.75 14.54
C SER A 101 18.37 -14.69 14.73
N GLY A 102 18.87 -14.50 15.95
CA GLY A 102 20.00 -13.61 16.25
C GLY A 102 21.28 -14.00 15.49
N GLY A 103 21.57 -15.29 15.39
CA GLY A 103 22.67 -15.81 14.57
C GLY A 103 22.49 -15.51 13.08
N GLY A 104 21.25 -15.64 12.56
CA GLY A 104 20.90 -15.26 11.19
C GLY A 104 21.06 -13.77 10.91
N MET A 105 20.61 -12.90 11.83
CA MET A 105 20.80 -11.45 11.73
C MET A 105 22.29 -11.06 11.73
N ALA A 106 23.08 -11.68 12.60
CA ALA A 106 24.52 -11.45 12.65
C ALA A 106 25.20 -11.91 11.34
N ALA A 107 24.82 -13.07 10.80
CA ALA A 107 25.31 -13.56 9.51
C ALA A 107 24.95 -12.60 8.35
N TYR A 108 23.69 -12.15 8.31
CA TYR A 108 23.19 -11.19 7.32
C TYR A 108 24.01 -9.89 7.35
N ARG A 109 24.22 -9.31 8.53
CA ARG A 109 25.03 -8.08 8.70
C ARG A 109 26.51 -8.25 8.34
N THR A 110 27.03 -9.47 8.38
CA THR A 110 28.39 -9.80 7.92
C THR A 110 28.47 -10.15 6.43
N GLY A 111 27.37 -10.10 5.68
CA GLY A 111 27.31 -10.46 4.27
C GLY A 111 27.31 -11.98 3.99
N ASP A 112 27.19 -12.81 5.02
CA ASP A 112 27.13 -14.27 4.90
C ASP A 112 25.69 -14.71 4.60
N ALA A 113 25.24 -14.42 3.38
CA ALA A 113 23.87 -14.66 2.92
C ALA A 113 23.46 -16.13 3.04
N LYS A 114 24.39 -17.06 2.81
CA LYS A 114 24.15 -18.51 2.91
C LYS A 114 23.88 -18.91 4.36
N ALA A 115 24.71 -18.51 5.30
CA ALA A 115 24.49 -18.82 6.71
C ALA A 115 23.23 -18.13 7.26
N ALA A 116 22.97 -16.89 6.82
CA ALA A 116 21.75 -16.16 7.18
C ALA A 116 20.49 -16.92 6.73
N ARG A 117 20.43 -17.32 5.45
CA ARG A 117 19.31 -18.09 4.89
C ARG A 117 19.08 -19.39 5.67
N GLN A 118 20.13 -20.18 5.89
CA GLN A 118 20.03 -21.43 6.66
C GLN A 118 19.52 -21.22 8.09
N ALA A 119 19.96 -20.14 8.75
CA ALA A 119 19.51 -19.79 10.08
C ALA A 119 18.01 -19.40 10.09
N PHE A 120 17.55 -18.59 9.15
CA PHE A 120 16.14 -18.19 9.08
C PHE A 120 15.22 -19.34 8.63
N GLU A 121 15.63 -20.20 7.72
CA GLU A 121 14.91 -21.44 7.40
C GLU A 121 14.79 -22.36 8.63
N ARG A 122 15.83 -22.42 9.46
CA ARG A 122 15.78 -23.13 10.74
C ARG A 122 14.86 -22.44 11.74
N ALA A 123 14.90 -21.11 11.83
CA ALA A 123 13.99 -20.35 12.68
C ALA A 123 12.53 -20.65 12.32
N LEU A 124 12.19 -20.77 11.03
CA LEU A 124 10.86 -21.16 10.57
C LEU A 124 10.48 -22.63 10.88
N ARG A 125 11.46 -23.53 11.02
CA ARG A 125 11.20 -24.90 11.53
C ARG A 125 10.87 -24.90 13.03
N ILE A 126 11.37 -23.92 13.79
CA ILE A 126 11.13 -23.79 15.24
C ILE A 126 9.82 -23.04 15.49
N VAL A 127 9.67 -21.86 14.89
CA VAL A 127 8.48 -21.01 14.94
C VAL A 127 7.96 -20.85 13.51
N PRO A 128 7.02 -21.72 13.08
CA PRO A 128 6.39 -21.57 11.78
C PRO A 128 5.78 -20.17 11.63
N ARG A 129 6.01 -19.55 10.47
CA ARG A 129 5.48 -18.23 10.09
C ARG A 129 6.00 -17.04 10.92
N ASP A 130 7.16 -17.17 11.56
CA ASP A 130 7.79 -16.04 12.24
C ASP A 130 8.08 -14.88 11.26
N SER A 131 7.47 -13.71 11.50
CA SER A 131 7.53 -12.56 10.58
C SER A 131 8.95 -12.05 10.36
N THR A 132 9.80 -12.11 11.39
CA THR A 132 11.20 -11.67 11.31
C THR A 132 12.01 -12.57 10.39
N ALA A 133 11.92 -13.89 10.57
CA ALA A 133 12.62 -14.86 9.74
C ALA A 133 12.15 -14.78 8.28
N LEU A 134 10.85 -14.62 8.05
CA LEU A 134 10.29 -14.45 6.72
C LEU A 134 10.78 -13.16 6.04
N ASP A 135 10.83 -12.03 6.75
CA ASP A 135 11.32 -10.75 6.24
C ASP A 135 12.80 -10.84 5.81
N TYR A 136 13.66 -11.44 6.63
CA TYR A 136 15.05 -11.63 6.25
C TYR A 136 15.22 -12.59 5.06
N LEU A 137 14.38 -13.61 4.94
CA LEU A 137 14.39 -14.49 3.76
C LEU A 137 13.98 -13.73 2.49
N ALA A 138 12.96 -12.88 2.55
CA ALA A 138 12.56 -12.02 1.43
C ALA A 138 13.70 -11.07 0.99
N ARG A 139 14.41 -10.46 1.94
CA ARG A 139 15.60 -9.62 1.68
C ARG A 139 16.74 -10.42 1.05
N LEU A 140 16.83 -11.71 1.35
CA LEU A 140 17.77 -12.67 0.76
C LEU A 140 17.27 -13.27 -0.56
N GLY A 141 16.20 -12.70 -1.15
CA GLY A 141 15.65 -13.10 -2.44
C GLY A 141 14.79 -14.37 -2.40
N ALA A 142 14.31 -14.79 -1.21
CA ALA A 142 13.41 -15.92 -1.13
C ALA A 142 12.02 -15.55 -1.67
N THR A 143 11.42 -16.49 -2.40
CA THR A 143 10.09 -16.43 -2.98
C THR A 143 9.08 -17.17 -2.11
N THR A 144 7.78 -16.96 -2.36
CA THR A 144 6.70 -17.70 -1.69
C THR A 144 6.87 -19.23 -1.81
N HIS A 145 7.46 -19.74 -2.88
CA HIS A 145 7.67 -21.18 -3.04
C HIS A 145 8.78 -21.74 -2.15
N GLU A 146 9.80 -20.94 -1.86
CA GLU A 146 10.92 -21.33 -0.99
C GLU A 146 10.55 -21.24 0.49
N VAL A 147 9.52 -20.45 0.81
CA VAL A 147 9.10 -20.15 2.16
C VAL A 147 7.72 -20.76 2.40
N ALA A 148 7.63 -21.79 3.23
CA ALA A 148 6.36 -22.49 3.49
C ALA A 148 5.36 -21.60 4.25
N LEU A 149 4.62 -20.77 3.51
CA LEU A 149 3.42 -20.10 4.01
C LEU A 149 2.34 -21.14 4.26
N ALA A 150 1.43 -20.85 5.19
CA ALA A 150 0.26 -21.71 5.38
C ALA A 150 -0.55 -21.73 4.07
N PRO A 151 -0.92 -22.91 3.54
CA PRO A 151 -1.70 -22.98 2.32
C PRO A 151 -2.99 -22.19 2.49
N HIS A 152 -3.26 -21.26 1.57
CA HIS A 152 -4.57 -20.64 1.50
C HIS A 152 -5.64 -21.72 1.23
N VAL A 153 -6.67 -21.77 2.08
CA VAL A 153 -7.80 -22.67 1.88
C VAL A 153 -8.85 -21.95 1.05
N ARG A 154 -8.82 -22.22 -0.26
CA ARG A 154 -9.78 -21.65 -1.22
C ARG A 154 -11.22 -22.01 -0.77
N PRO A 155 -12.07 -21.03 -0.43
CA PRO A 155 -13.45 -21.27 -0.02
C PRO A 155 -14.26 -21.99 -1.10
N SER A 156 -15.22 -22.84 -0.71
CA SER A 156 -16.15 -23.50 -1.65
C SER A 156 -17.21 -22.55 -2.20
N VAL A 157 -17.55 -21.50 -1.44
CA VAL A 157 -18.48 -20.42 -1.82
C VAL A 157 -17.68 -19.15 -2.03
N THR A 158 -18.00 -18.43 -3.12
CA THR A 158 -17.32 -17.17 -3.43
C THR A 158 -17.51 -16.15 -2.31
N THR A 159 -16.41 -15.58 -1.83
CA THR A 159 -16.42 -14.56 -0.78
C THR A 159 -16.51 -13.17 -1.40
N VAL A 160 -17.45 -12.35 -0.88
CA VAL A 160 -17.63 -10.96 -1.30
C VAL A 160 -17.76 -10.12 -0.04
N ALA A 161 -16.72 -9.36 0.31
CA ALA A 161 -16.68 -8.57 1.55
C ALA A 161 -17.44 -7.23 1.42
N ALA A 162 -17.33 -6.62 0.23
CA ALA A 162 -18.03 -5.41 -0.16
C ALA A 162 -18.57 -5.59 -1.59
N ARG A 163 -19.59 -4.80 -1.95
CA ARG A 163 -20.12 -4.73 -3.32
C ARG A 163 -20.64 -3.33 -3.65
N THR A 164 -20.83 -3.05 -4.92
CA THR A 164 -21.53 -1.84 -5.35
C THR A 164 -23.04 -2.05 -5.34
N GLY A 165 -23.76 -1.12 -4.69
CA GLY A 165 -25.21 -0.97 -4.81
C GLY A 165 -25.57 0.22 -5.69
N ARG A 166 -26.85 0.58 -5.73
CA ARG A 166 -27.32 1.78 -6.45
C ARG A 166 -26.84 3.04 -5.73
N ARG A 167 -25.84 3.73 -6.29
CA ARG A 167 -25.21 4.96 -5.75
C ARG A 167 -24.55 4.82 -4.37
N VAL A 168 -24.30 3.59 -3.92
CA VAL A 168 -23.67 3.31 -2.61
C VAL A 168 -22.69 2.16 -2.71
N ILE A 169 -21.74 2.12 -1.78
CA ILE A 169 -20.98 0.90 -1.50
C ILE A 169 -21.68 0.18 -0.35
N GLU A 170 -21.80 -1.14 -0.45
CA GLU A 170 -22.38 -1.98 0.58
C GLU A 170 -21.31 -2.91 1.16
N VAL A 171 -21.33 -3.07 2.46
CA VAL A 171 -20.47 -4.03 3.18
C VAL A 171 -21.32 -5.06 3.88
N ARG A 172 -20.75 -6.25 4.12
CA ARG A 172 -21.46 -7.30 4.84
C ARG A 172 -21.46 -7.00 6.35
N ALA A 173 -22.63 -6.74 6.91
CA ALA A 173 -22.80 -6.55 8.34
C ALA A 173 -22.62 -7.86 9.13
N ALA A 174 -22.42 -7.76 10.44
CA ALA A 174 -22.22 -8.92 11.32
C ALA A 174 -23.39 -9.94 11.29
N ASN A 175 -24.60 -9.49 10.94
CA ASN A 175 -25.79 -10.34 10.74
C ASN A 175 -25.84 -11.02 9.35
N GLY A 176 -24.82 -10.83 8.51
CA GLY A 176 -24.71 -11.40 7.17
C GLY A 176 -25.46 -10.64 6.07
N GLN A 177 -26.19 -9.56 6.41
CA GLN A 177 -26.93 -8.71 5.46
C GLN A 177 -26.03 -7.65 4.84
N TRP A 178 -26.42 -7.15 3.66
CA TRP A 178 -25.78 -6.00 3.03
C TRP A 178 -26.24 -4.71 3.70
N SER A 179 -25.28 -3.88 4.09
CA SER A 179 -25.54 -2.55 4.66
C SER A 179 -24.83 -1.50 3.82
N PRO A 180 -25.50 -0.40 3.42
CA PRO A 180 -24.84 0.72 2.79
C PRO A 180 -23.79 1.33 3.74
N MET A 181 -22.68 1.76 3.18
CA MET A 181 -21.59 2.42 3.87
C MET A 181 -21.13 3.61 3.04
N TRP A 182 -21.20 4.80 3.63
CA TRP A 182 -20.52 5.97 3.08
C TRP A 182 -19.04 5.90 3.47
N ILE A 183 -18.14 5.94 2.50
CA ILE A 183 -16.70 5.79 2.74
C ILE A 183 -16.16 7.10 3.31
N LYS A 184 -15.57 7.01 4.50
CA LYS A 184 -14.76 8.04 5.16
C LYS A 184 -13.33 7.53 5.18
N ALA A 185 -12.64 7.72 4.06
CA ALA A 185 -11.27 7.28 3.89
C ALA A 185 -10.28 8.39 4.28
N VAL A 186 -9.13 7.98 4.76
CA VAL A 186 -7.92 8.81 4.82
C VAL A 186 -6.87 8.12 3.98
N ASN A 187 -6.21 8.88 3.11
CA ASN A 187 -5.10 8.37 2.33
C ASN A 187 -3.83 8.30 3.17
N LEU A 188 -3.08 7.21 3.01
CA LEU A 188 -1.85 6.96 3.73
C LEU A 188 -0.69 6.76 2.74
N GLY A 189 0.23 7.71 2.72
CA GLY A 189 1.49 7.62 1.99
C GLY A 189 2.43 6.54 2.53
N ALA A 190 3.48 6.23 1.76
CA ALA A 190 4.32 5.07 2.04
C ALA A 190 5.51 5.37 2.98
N ALA A 191 6.04 6.60 2.96
CA ALA A 191 7.27 6.97 3.63
C ALA A 191 7.07 7.74 4.93
N LEU A 192 8.07 7.72 5.80
CA LEU A 192 8.12 8.64 6.93
C LEU A 192 8.38 10.08 6.46
N PRO A 193 7.82 11.11 7.13
CA PRO A 193 8.17 12.50 6.83
C PRO A 193 9.69 12.73 6.84
N GLY A 194 10.19 13.40 5.81
CA GLY A 194 11.62 13.65 5.59
C GLY A 194 12.43 12.48 5.05
N LYS A 195 11.76 11.43 4.56
CA LYS A 195 12.39 10.25 3.98
C LYS A 195 11.98 10.02 2.53
N PHE A 196 12.79 9.24 1.79
CA PHE A 196 12.45 8.84 0.43
C PHE A 196 11.22 7.90 0.42
N ALA A 197 10.51 7.81 -0.71
CA ALA A 197 9.31 6.98 -0.89
C ALA A 197 9.45 5.50 -0.46
N SER A 198 10.69 5.00 -0.35
CA SER A 198 11.02 3.61 0.03
C SER A 198 11.50 3.43 1.47
N GLU A 199 11.52 4.49 2.26
CA GLU A 199 11.91 4.46 3.67
C GLU A 199 10.67 4.41 4.58
N PHE A 200 10.12 3.21 4.67
CA PHE A 200 8.90 2.93 5.43
C PHE A 200 9.13 2.90 6.96
N PRO A 201 8.07 3.11 7.77
CA PRO A 201 8.08 2.78 9.20
C PRO A 201 8.61 1.35 9.46
N PRO A 202 9.56 1.15 10.38
CA PRO A 202 10.27 -0.12 10.54
C PRO A 202 9.52 -1.16 11.39
N ASN A 203 8.34 -0.83 11.95
CA ASN A 203 7.60 -1.71 12.83
C ASN A 203 6.11 -1.38 12.90
N ASP A 204 5.34 -2.32 13.44
CA ASP A 204 3.87 -2.26 13.59
C ASP A 204 3.42 -1.07 14.45
N SER A 205 4.19 -0.66 15.46
CA SER A 205 3.73 0.31 16.47
C SER A 205 3.40 1.69 15.90
N THR A 206 4.09 2.10 14.84
CA THR A 206 3.79 3.36 14.14
C THR A 206 2.45 3.24 13.40
N TYR A 207 2.26 2.16 12.63
CA TYR A 207 1.00 1.91 11.92
C TYR A 207 -0.18 1.74 12.87
N GLU A 208 0.00 1.05 14.01
CA GLU A 208 -1.04 0.92 15.03
C GLU A 208 -1.52 2.29 15.55
N LYS A 209 -0.59 3.23 15.80
CA LYS A 209 -0.93 4.60 16.22
C LYS A 209 -1.66 5.37 15.12
N TRP A 210 -1.21 5.26 13.88
CA TRP A 210 -1.86 5.93 12.74
C TRP A 210 -3.26 5.40 12.46
N ILE A 211 -3.45 4.07 12.49
CA ILE A 211 -4.77 3.45 12.36
C ILE A 211 -5.70 3.91 13.49
N ALA A 212 -5.20 3.93 14.73
CA ALA A 212 -5.97 4.42 15.87
C ALA A 212 -6.36 5.90 15.70
N LEU A 213 -5.44 6.75 15.24
CA LEU A 213 -5.69 8.17 15.01
C LEU A 213 -6.80 8.39 13.96
N MET A 214 -6.69 7.71 12.81
CA MET A 214 -7.70 7.79 11.75
C MET A 214 -9.08 7.32 12.23
N ALA A 215 -9.12 6.19 12.95
CA ALA A 215 -10.37 5.67 13.50
C ALA A 215 -10.99 6.61 14.55
N GLN A 216 -10.17 7.24 15.41
CA GLN A 216 -10.63 8.21 16.41
C GLN A 216 -11.19 9.50 15.77
N MET A 217 -10.66 9.91 14.62
CA MET A 217 -11.22 10.99 13.80
C MET A 217 -12.53 10.59 13.09
N GLY A 218 -12.93 9.32 13.18
CA GLY A 218 -14.16 8.80 12.60
C GLY A 218 -14.01 8.28 11.17
N ALA A 219 -12.79 8.13 10.66
CA ALA A 219 -12.54 7.41 9.42
C ALA A 219 -12.95 5.94 9.57
N ASN A 220 -13.58 5.39 8.54
CA ASN A 220 -13.94 3.97 8.47
C ASN A 220 -13.15 3.22 7.39
N ALA A 221 -12.29 3.92 6.65
CA ALA A 221 -11.43 3.34 5.64
C ALA A 221 -10.04 4.00 5.60
N ILE A 222 -9.07 3.25 5.11
CA ILE A 222 -7.72 3.70 4.76
C ILE A 222 -7.53 3.38 3.28
N ARG A 223 -7.03 4.35 2.51
CA ARG A 223 -6.57 4.12 1.14
C ARG A 223 -5.04 4.17 1.10
N VAL A 224 -4.43 3.19 0.46
CA VAL A 224 -3.00 3.17 0.12
C VAL A 224 -2.86 3.14 -1.40
N TYR A 225 -1.86 3.81 -1.95
CA TYR A 225 -1.64 3.91 -3.41
C TYR A 225 -0.90 2.71 -3.99
N THR A 226 -0.04 2.13 -3.16
CA THR A 226 0.93 1.10 -3.51
C THR A 226 1.08 0.13 -2.33
N ILE A 227 1.89 -0.91 -2.53
CA ILE A 227 2.19 -1.89 -1.50
C ILE A 227 2.97 -1.22 -0.35
N HIS A 228 2.40 -1.27 0.86
CA HIS A 228 3.10 -0.93 2.10
C HIS A 228 3.89 -2.14 2.66
N PRO A 229 4.75 -2.00 3.67
CA PRO A 229 5.43 -3.14 4.29
C PRO A 229 4.45 -4.07 5.01
N PRO A 230 4.84 -5.35 5.25
CA PRO A 230 4.03 -6.31 6.00
C PRO A 230 3.49 -5.80 7.34
N HIS A 231 4.25 -4.93 8.01
CA HIS A 231 3.90 -4.29 9.28
C HIS A 231 2.58 -3.51 9.23
N PHE A 232 2.25 -2.87 8.10
CA PHE A 232 0.98 -2.15 7.93
C PHE A 232 -0.21 -3.12 7.97
N TYR A 233 -0.15 -4.21 7.20
CA TYR A 233 -1.23 -5.19 7.12
C TYR A 233 -1.38 -5.95 8.44
N ALA A 234 -0.27 -6.24 9.13
CA ALA A 234 -0.29 -6.81 10.47
C ALA A 234 -1.01 -5.89 11.47
N ALA A 235 -0.68 -4.59 11.47
CA ALA A 235 -1.32 -3.60 12.31
C ALA A 235 -2.82 -3.44 11.99
N LEU A 236 -3.20 -3.40 10.71
CA LEU A 236 -4.60 -3.33 10.28
C LEU A 236 -5.40 -4.55 10.73
N ARG A 237 -4.86 -5.76 10.52
CA ARG A 237 -5.48 -7.01 10.98
C ARG A 237 -5.65 -7.01 12.50
N LYS A 238 -4.60 -6.62 13.23
CA LYS A 238 -4.64 -6.53 14.70
C LYS A 238 -5.73 -5.56 15.17
N TRP A 239 -5.82 -4.38 14.54
CA TRP A 239 -6.85 -3.39 14.85
C TRP A 239 -8.26 -3.96 14.62
N ASN A 240 -8.53 -4.55 13.46
CA ASN A 240 -9.86 -5.04 13.11
C ASN A 240 -10.30 -6.24 13.96
N LEU A 241 -9.37 -7.12 14.35
CA LEU A 241 -9.66 -8.20 15.29
C LEU A 241 -9.99 -7.68 16.70
N ALA A 242 -9.34 -6.59 17.13
CA ALA A 242 -9.62 -5.96 18.41
C ALA A 242 -10.92 -5.12 18.40
N HIS A 243 -11.37 -4.66 17.22
CA HIS A 243 -12.53 -3.77 17.06
C HIS A 243 -13.55 -4.32 16.05
N PRO A 244 -14.13 -5.51 16.27
CA PRO A 244 -15.01 -6.15 15.28
C PRO A 244 -16.31 -5.38 14.99
N ALA A 245 -16.75 -4.50 15.90
CA ALA A 245 -17.91 -3.64 15.70
C ALA A 245 -17.62 -2.41 14.83
N HIS A 246 -16.35 -2.00 14.74
CA HIS A 246 -15.90 -0.81 14.03
C HIS A 246 -14.59 -1.10 13.27
N PRO A 247 -14.63 -2.04 12.30
CA PRO A 247 -13.45 -2.30 11.49
C PRO A 247 -13.11 -1.09 10.62
N VAL A 248 -11.83 -0.92 10.35
CA VAL A 248 -11.30 -0.01 9.35
C VAL A 248 -11.09 -0.80 8.06
N TRP A 249 -11.73 -0.35 6.99
CA TRP A 249 -11.66 -0.96 5.67
C TRP A 249 -10.42 -0.51 4.89
N LEU A 250 -9.87 -1.37 4.06
CA LEU A 250 -8.77 -1.07 3.15
C LEU A 250 -9.29 -0.86 1.73
N ILE A 251 -8.93 0.27 1.12
CA ILE A 251 -9.00 0.45 -0.33
C ILE A 251 -7.57 0.38 -0.85
N HIS A 252 -7.27 -0.63 -1.66
CA HIS A 252 -5.90 -0.86 -2.09
C HIS A 252 -5.68 -0.35 -3.51
N GLY A 253 -4.75 0.59 -3.65
CA GLY A 253 -4.26 1.08 -4.93
C GLY A 253 -3.34 0.06 -5.59
N VAL A 254 -3.43 -0.10 -6.91
CA VAL A 254 -2.42 -0.84 -7.68
C VAL A 254 -1.67 0.17 -8.53
N TRP A 255 -0.47 0.53 -8.10
CA TRP A 255 0.35 1.51 -8.80
C TRP A 255 0.77 1.01 -10.18
N ALA A 256 0.71 1.90 -11.17
CA ALA A 256 1.25 1.68 -12.50
C ALA A 256 2.36 2.70 -12.76
N GLU A 257 3.53 2.22 -13.15
CA GLU A 257 4.62 3.10 -13.63
C GLU A 257 4.20 3.81 -14.93
N PRO A 258 4.77 4.98 -15.26
CA PRO A 258 4.55 5.58 -16.57
C PRO A 258 4.84 4.57 -17.70
N PRO A 259 3.91 4.38 -18.65
CA PRO A 259 4.13 3.46 -19.77
C PRO A 259 5.28 3.94 -20.65
N PRO A 260 5.98 3.02 -21.34
CA PRO A 260 7.10 3.40 -22.18
C PRO A 260 6.65 4.20 -23.40
N GLY A 261 7.56 4.98 -23.99
CA GLY A 261 7.28 5.81 -25.16
C GLY A 261 7.74 7.25 -24.98
N LYS A 262 7.79 8.02 -26.06
CA LYS A 262 8.20 9.43 -25.98
C LYS A 262 7.11 10.33 -25.41
N LYS A 263 5.86 9.90 -25.55
CA LYS A 263 4.65 10.50 -25.01
C LYS A 263 4.02 9.57 -23.97
N GLU A 264 4.80 8.62 -23.43
CA GLU A 264 4.31 7.64 -22.46
C GLU A 264 3.07 6.91 -23.03
N GLU A 265 3.12 6.50 -24.29
CA GLU A 265 1.90 6.12 -25.01
C GLU A 265 1.72 4.62 -25.21
N LYS A 266 2.64 3.77 -24.73
CA LYS A 266 2.62 2.32 -25.00
C LYS A 266 2.07 1.51 -23.81
N TYR A 267 0.80 1.72 -23.50
CA TYR A 267 0.08 1.00 -22.43
C TYR A 267 -0.02 -0.51 -22.66
N ASP A 268 0.07 -0.97 -23.91
CA ASP A 268 0.08 -2.40 -24.27
C ASP A 268 1.47 -2.95 -24.60
N ASP A 269 2.54 -2.28 -24.16
CA ASP A 269 3.87 -2.87 -24.18
C ASP A 269 3.90 -4.15 -23.31
N PRO A 270 4.23 -5.33 -23.87
CA PRO A 270 4.10 -6.59 -23.15
C PRO A 270 4.93 -6.67 -21.87
N ASN A 271 6.12 -6.04 -21.83
CA ASN A 271 6.98 -6.09 -20.65
C ASN A 271 6.43 -5.19 -19.55
N TRP A 272 5.97 -3.98 -19.92
CA TRP A 272 5.35 -3.07 -18.97
C TRP A 272 4.03 -3.62 -18.44
N THR A 273 3.15 -4.15 -19.30
CA THR A 273 1.90 -4.80 -18.87
C THR A 273 2.17 -5.99 -17.95
N ALA A 274 3.18 -6.83 -18.25
CA ALA A 274 3.54 -7.93 -17.38
C ALA A 274 4.01 -7.47 -15.98
N GLN A 275 4.70 -6.34 -15.87
CA GLN A 275 5.08 -5.75 -14.59
C GLN A 275 3.85 -5.26 -13.80
N PHE A 276 2.91 -4.62 -14.49
CA PHE A 276 1.66 -4.17 -13.85
C PHE A 276 0.79 -5.35 -13.40
N HIS A 277 0.72 -6.43 -14.20
CA HIS A 277 0.08 -7.68 -13.82
C HIS A 277 0.74 -8.34 -12.62
N ALA A 278 2.07 -8.33 -12.54
CA ALA A 278 2.78 -8.84 -11.37
C ALA A 278 2.44 -8.02 -10.11
N GLU A 279 2.33 -6.70 -10.23
CA GLU A 279 1.90 -5.83 -9.13
C GLU A 279 0.46 -6.13 -8.69
N MET A 280 -0.48 -6.31 -9.63
CA MET A 280 -1.86 -6.73 -9.34
C MET A 280 -1.90 -8.08 -8.60
N GLN A 281 -1.10 -9.05 -9.05
CA GLN A 281 -1.01 -10.36 -8.42
C GLN A 281 -0.42 -10.28 -7.01
N HIS A 282 0.59 -9.43 -6.80
CA HIS A 282 1.13 -9.14 -5.47
C HIS A 282 0.07 -8.51 -4.56
N VAL A 283 -0.60 -7.45 -5.01
CA VAL A 283 -1.66 -6.77 -4.25
C VAL A 283 -2.80 -7.71 -3.89
N ALA A 284 -3.30 -8.50 -4.85
CA ALA A 284 -4.34 -9.47 -4.59
C ALA A 284 -3.86 -10.56 -3.62
N SER A 285 -2.59 -11.00 -3.68
CA SER A 285 -2.10 -12.07 -2.81
C SER A 285 -1.72 -11.60 -1.40
N LEU A 286 -1.18 -10.39 -1.28
CA LEU A 286 -0.72 -9.86 0.01
C LEU A 286 -1.87 -9.57 0.96
N ILE A 287 -3.03 -9.12 0.44
CA ILE A 287 -4.21 -8.88 1.26
C ILE A 287 -4.81 -10.19 1.79
N HIS A 288 -4.51 -11.33 1.15
CA HIS A 288 -4.87 -12.68 1.61
C HIS A 288 -3.80 -13.30 2.51
N GLY A 289 -2.69 -12.58 2.78
CA GLY A 289 -1.58 -13.07 3.58
C GLY A 289 -0.84 -14.27 2.97
N ASP A 290 -0.77 -14.34 1.63
CA ASP A 290 -0.31 -15.51 0.88
C ASP A 290 0.87 -15.21 -0.08
N VAL A 291 1.71 -14.21 0.23
CA VAL A 291 2.86 -13.87 -0.64
C VAL A 291 4.09 -13.40 0.10
N VAL A 292 5.26 -13.79 -0.43
CA VAL A 292 6.56 -13.21 -0.10
C VAL A 292 7.03 -12.41 -1.31
N ILE A 293 7.18 -11.10 -1.13
CA ILE A 293 7.66 -10.20 -2.18
C ILE A 293 9.16 -9.97 -1.95
N PRO A 294 10.03 -10.33 -2.91
CA PRO A 294 11.47 -10.10 -2.82
C PRO A 294 11.81 -8.61 -2.73
N ALA A 295 12.92 -8.28 -2.07
CA ALA A 295 13.40 -6.90 -1.98
C ALA A 295 13.79 -6.32 -3.34
N ARG A 296 13.26 -5.14 -3.66
CA ARG A 296 13.63 -4.32 -4.82
C ARG A 296 13.82 -2.86 -4.35
N PRO A 297 14.86 -2.15 -4.82
CA PRO A 297 15.01 -0.72 -4.52
C PRO A 297 13.74 0.05 -4.85
N GLY A 298 13.35 1.00 -4.00
CA GLY A 298 12.13 1.78 -4.21
C GLY A 298 10.83 1.13 -3.73
N HIS A 299 10.83 -0.15 -3.33
CA HIS A 299 9.59 -0.92 -3.14
C HIS A 299 9.51 -1.59 -1.77
N ALA A 300 8.28 -1.69 -1.24
CA ALA A 300 8.01 -2.51 -0.09
C ALA A 300 8.21 -3.99 -0.42
N SER A 301 8.71 -4.74 0.54
CA SER A 301 9.03 -6.16 0.40
C SER A 301 8.89 -6.86 1.74
N GLY A 302 8.98 -8.18 1.73
CA GLY A 302 8.81 -9.00 2.93
C GLY A 302 7.74 -10.07 2.72
N ALA A 303 7.42 -10.76 3.81
CA ALA A 303 6.36 -11.75 3.79
C ALA A 303 5.06 -11.20 4.35
N TYR A 304 4.06 -11.16 3.49
CA TYR A 304 2.71 -10.71 3.80
C TYR A 304 1.93 -11.93 4.27
N THR A 305 1.76 -12.03 5.58
CA THR A 305 1.09 -13.17 6.23
C THR A 305 -0.21 -12.79 6.95
N ALA A 306 -0.49 -11.50 7.02
CA ALA A 306 -1.70 -10.97 7.61
C ALA A 306 -2.82 -10.97 6.57
N ASP A 307 -3.78 -11.88 6.75
CA ASP A 307 -5.02 -11.86 5.96
C ASP A 307 -5.90 -10.69 6.42
N VAL A 308 -5.99 -9.67 5.56
CA VAL A 308 -6.85 -8.49 5.69
C VAL A 308 -7.97 -8.49 4.64
N SER A 309 -8.10 -9.55 3.85
CA SER A 309 -9.11 -9.67 2.80
C SER A 309 -10.55 -9.50 3.31
N PRO A 310 -10.93 -9.92 4.54
CA PRO A 310 -12.29 -9.69 5.04
C PRO A 310 -12.62 -8.20 5.24
N TRP A 311 -11.60 -7.34 5.32
CA TRP A 311 -11.74 -5.90 5.49
C TRP A 311 -11.13 -5.11 4.32
N THR A 312 -10.97 -5.74 3.15
CA THR A 312 -10.57 -5.03 1.94
C THR A 312 -11.80 -4.70 1.11
N LEU A 313 -12.11 -3.41 0.99
CA LEU A 313 -13.30 -2.89 0.33
C LEU A 313 -13.20 -3.04 -1.19
N GLY A 314 -12.05 -2.73 -1.77
CA GLY A 314 -11.91 -2.72 -3.22
C GLY A 314 -10.52 -2.36 -3.69
N TYR A 315 -10.34 -2.42 -5.01
CA TYR A 315 -9.13 -1.97 -5.69
C TYR A 315 -9.37 -0.67 -6.45
N ILE A 316 -8.35 0.19 -6.49
CA ILE A 316 -8.26 1.32 -7.42
C ILE A 316 -6.97 1.14 -8.22
N ILE A 317 -7.06 0.81 -9.50
CA ILE A 317 -5.87 0.53 -10.32
C ILE A 317 -5.37 1.77 -11.07
N GLY A 318 -4.06 1.85 -11.29
CA GLY A 318 -3.43 2.91 -12.08
C GLY A 318 -3.11 4.17 -11.27
N ARG A 319 -2.86 5.25 -12.00
CA ARG A 319 -2.46 6.56 -11.48
C ARG A 319 -3.25 7.68 -12.16
N GLU A 320 -3.01 8.91 -11.76
CA GLU A 320 -3.44 10.10 -12.52
C GLU A 320 -2.78 10.07 -13.90
N TRP A 321 -3.52 9.58 -14.90
CA TRP A 321 -3.03 9.49 -16.28
C TRP A 321 -2.98 10.85 -16.94
N GLU A 322 -1.98 11.10 -17.77
CA GLU A 322 -1.78 12.38 -18.42
C GLU A 322 -2.57 12.49 -19.74
N PRO A 323 -3.36 13.56 -19.97
CA PRO A 323 -4.16 13.71 -21.19
C PRO A 323 -3.38 13.51 -22.49
N TYR A 324 -2.15 14.04 -22.57
CA TYR A 324 -1.31 13.91 -23.77
C TYR A 324 -0.95 12.44 -24.08
N SER A 325 -0.75 11.63 -23.04
CA SER A 325 -0.40 10.21 -23.14
C SER A 325 -1.63 9.41 -23.59
N VAL A 326 -2.79 9.70 -22.99
CA VAL A 326 -4.08 9.08 -23.37
C VAL A 326 -4.43 9.37 -24.83
N VAL A 327 -4.34 10.63 -25.28
CA VAL A 327 -4.58 11.02 -26.67
C VAL A 327 -3.63 10.28 -27.62
N ALA A 328 -2.35 10.16 -27.25
CA ALA A 328 -1.37 9.45 -28.06
C ALA A 328 -1.69 7.95 -28.18
N TYR A 329 -2.05 7.28 -27.08
CA TYR A 329 -2.43 5.86 -27.11
C TYR A 329 -3.72 5.62 -27.89
N ASN A 330 -4.74 6.45 -27.68
CA ASN A 330 -6.00 6.38 -28.41
C ASN A 330 -5.79 6.55 -29.92
N THR A 331 -4.83 7.38 -30.33
CA THR A 331 -4.44 7.51 -31.74
C THR A 331 -3.77 6.23 -32.26
N LEU A 332 -2.84 5.66 -31.49
CA LEU A 332 -2.12 4.42 -31.87
C LEU A 332 -3.04 3.19 -31.94
N ARG A 333 -4.10 3.17 -31.12
CA ARG A 333 -5.01 2.04 -30.96
C ARG A 333 -6.47 2.39 -31.24
N ALA A 334 -6.73 3.30 -32.19
CA ALA A 334 -8.07 3.82 -32.49
C ALA A 334 -9.14 2.76 -32.81
N ARG A 335 -8.74 1.53 -33.16
CA ARG A 335 -9.67 0.40 -33.41
C ARG A 335 -10.05 -0.37 -32.14
N LYS A 336 -9.34 -0.19 -31.03
CA LYS A 336 -9.66 -0.82 -29.74
C LYS A 336 -10.76 0.01 -29.08
N THR A 337 -12.02 -0.39 -29.29
CA THR A 337 -13.20 0.35 -28.83
C THR A 337 -14.11 -0.45 -27.91
N SER A 338 -13.71 -1.67 -27.60
CA SER A 338 -14.43 -2.59 -26.72
C SER A 338 -13.48 -3.61 -26.11
N PHE A 339 -13.92 -4.19 -25.00
CA PHE A 339 -13.30 -5.35 -24.38
C PHE A 339 -14.41 -6.21 -23.76
N ALA A 340 -14.29 -7.54 -23.89
CA ALA A 340 -15.27 -8.49 -23.38
C ALA A 340 -14.57 -9.55 -22.54
N GLY A 341 -14.38 -9.25 -21.26
CA GLY A 341 -13.82 -10.15 -20.25
C GLY A 341 -14.88 -11.05 -19.62
N LYS A 342 -14.45 -11.85 -18.64
CA LYS A 342 -15.36 -12.76 -17.92
C LYS A 342 -16.21 -12.01 -16.90
N TYR A 343 -15.63 -11.02 -16.25
CA TYR A 343 -16.20 -10.27 -15.13
C TYR A 343 -16.58 -8.84 -15.55
N ILE A 344 -15.85 -8.27 -16.51
CA ILE A 344 -16.03 -6.90 -16.96
C ILE A 344 -16.11 -6.83 -18.47
N THR A 345 -17.03 -6.01 -18.97
CA THR A 345 -17.17 -5.69 -20.40
C THR A 345 -17.23 -4.18 -20.58
N ILE A 346 -16.85 -3.71 -21.76
CA ILE A 346 -16.95 -2.30 -22.17
C ILE A 346 -17.15 -2.22 -23.68
N SER A 347 -17.95 -1.26 -24.13
CA SER A 347 -18.21 -1.00 -25.55
C SER A 347 -18.40 0.49 -25.82
N GLY A 348 -18.21 0.93 -27.06
CA GLY A 348 -18.28 2.36 -27.40
C GLY A 348 -17.20 3.20 -26.72
N ALA A 349 -16.08 2.57 -26.39
CA ALA A 349 -14.99 3.16 -25.62
C ALA A 349 -13.85 3.67 -26.51
N ASN A 350 -13.01 4.51 -25.94
CA ASN A 350 -11.68 4.78 -26.47
C ASN A 350 -10.71 3.65 -26.09
N ALA A 351 -9.48 3.69 -26.64
CA ALA A 351 -8.54 2.59 -26.48
C ALA A 351 -8.05 2.42 -25.04
N LEU A 352 -7.83 3.52 -24.32
CA LEU A 352 -7.41 3.45 -22.92
C LEU A 352 -8.53 2.93 -22.02
N GLU A 353 -9.77 3.38 -22.20
CA GLU A 353 -10.95 2.85 -21.50
C GLU A 353 -11.07 1.32 -21.70
N ALA A 354 -10.93 0.84 -22.94
CA ALA A 354 -10.96 -0.59 -23.25
C ALA A 354 -9.77 -1.36 -22.62
N TRP A 355 -8.58 -0.75 -22.58
CA TRP A 355 -7.42 -1.32 -21.92
C TRP A 355 -7.55 -1.36 -20.38
N LEU A 356 -8.12 -0.32 -19.77
CA LEU A 356 -8.37 -0.27 -18.33
C LEU A 356 -9.40 -1.33 -17.91
N ALA A 357 -10.46 -1.54 -18.69
CA ALA A 357 -11.42 -2.61 -18.45
C ALA A 357 -10.77 -4.00 -18.49
N GLU A 358 -9.85 -4.22 -19.43
CA GLU A 358 -9.04 -5.44 -19.52
C GLU A 358 -8.17 -5.64 -18.27
N GLN A 359 -7.55 -4.57 -17.76
CA GLN A 359 -6.72 -4.61 -16.55
C GLN A 359 -7.56 -4.87 -15.28
N CYS A 360 -8.74 -4.26 -15.18
CA CYS A 360 -9.67 -4.53 -14.09
C CYS A 360 -10.15 -6.00 -14.13
N ASP A 361 -10.48 -6.54 -15.30
CA ASP A 361 -10.88 -7.95 -15.44
C ASP A 361 -9.76 -8.90 -15.02
N PHE A 362 -8.50 -8.57 -15.34
CA PHE A 362 -7.34 -9.38 -15.00
C PHE A 362 -7.18 -9.61 -13.48
N ILE A 363 -7.17 -8.55 -12.66
CA ILE A 363 -7.00 -8.70 -11.21
C ILE A 363 -8.20 -9.41 -10.57
N VAL A 364 -9.42 -9.14 -11.06
CA VAL A 364 -10.63 -9.85 -10.61
C VAL A 364 -10.53 -11.34 -10.96
N ALA A 365 -10.07 -11.67 -12.16
CA ALA A 365 -9.89 -13.05 -12.60
C ALA A 365 -8.86 -13.79 -11.75
N PHE A 366 -7.71 -13.16 -11.50
CA PHE A 366 -6.67 -13.73 -10.66
C PHE A 366 -7.17 -14.01 -9.24
N GLU A 367 -7.84 -13.05 -8.61
CA GLU A 367 -8.37 -13.22 -7.25
C GLU A 367 -9.44 -14.32 -7.19
N MET A 368 -10.31 -14.38 -8.20
CA MET A 368 -11.35 -15.41 -8.29
C MET A 368 -10.77 -16.82 -8.48
N GLU A 369 -9.77 -16.96 -9.34
CA GLU A 369 -9.12 -18.23 -9.60
C GLU A 369 -8.42 -18.75 -8.33
N ARG A 370 -7.59 -17.90 -7.72
CA ARG A 370 -6.72 -18.30 -6.61
C ARG A 370 -7.45 -18.38 -5.27
N TYR A 371 -8.31 -17.39 -4.97
CA TYR A 371 -8.88 -17.18 -3.65
C TYR A 371 -10.42 -17.34 -3.61
N ASN A 372 -11.07 -17.57 -4.75
CA ASN A 372 -12.54 -17.59 -4.85
C ASN A 372 -13.19 -16.35 -4.22
N SER A 373 -12.60 -15.18 -4.43
CA SER A 373 -12.98 -13.95 -3.76
C SER A 373 -13.16 -12.81 -4.76
N GLN A 374 -14.07 -11.89 -4.46
CA GLN A 374 -14.33 -10.69 -5.25
C GLN A 374 -14.52 -9.46 -4.36
N ARG A 375 -14.25 -8.30 -4.94
CA ARG A 375 -14.49 -6.99 -4.34
C ARG A 375 -14.69 -5.91 -5.42
N PRO A 376 -15.34 -4.79 -5.10
CA PRO A 376 -15.45 -3.64 -5.97
C PRO A 376 -14.12 -3.23 -6.59
N ILE A 377 -14.17 -2.78 -7.84
CA ILE A 377 -13.00 -2.28 -8.56
C ILE A 377 -13.28 -0.97 -9.29
N ALA A 378 -12.27 -0.11 -9.32
CA ALA A 378 -12.21 1.11 -10.10
C ALA A 378 -10.81 1.28 -10.69
N TYR A 379 -10.67 2.20 -11.64
CA TYR A 379 -9.38 2.77 -12.00
C TYR A 379 -9.30 4.23 -11.50
N THR A 380 -8.09 4.72 -11.27
CA THR A 380 -7.86 6.13 -10.90
C THR A 380 -8.27 7.04 -12.05
N ASN A 381 -9.10 8.04 -11.75
CA ASN A 381 -9.41 9.16 -12.64
C ASN A 381 -9.27 10.49 -11.88
N TRP A 382 -9.21 11.60 -12.61
CA TRP A 382 -9.02 12.95 -12.08
C TRP A 382 -9.55 13.96 -13.12
N PRO A 383 -9.76 15.24 -12.77
CA PRO A 383 -10.65 16.10 -13.57
C PRO A 383 -10.11 16.41 -14.97
N THR A 384 -8.81 16.27 -15.21
CA THR A 384 -8.24 16.49 -16.56
C THR A 384 -8.66 15.43 -17.58
N LEU A 385 -9.17 14.29 -17.11
CA LEU A 385 -9.66 13.15 -17.88
C LEU A 385 -11.08 12.74 -17.46
N ASP A 386 -11.81 13.61 -16.77
CA ASP A 386 -13.21 13.33 -16.46
C ASP A 386 -14.06 13.27 -17.75
N PRO A 387 -15.23 12.62 -17.74
CA PRO A 387 -16.04 12.43 -18.93
C PRO A 387 -16.97 13.62 -19.25
N LEU A 388 -16.88 14.71 -18.48
CA LEU A 388 -17.67 15.91 -18.73
C LEU A 388 -17.03 16.71 -19.88
N THR A 389 -17.61 17.87 -20.18
CA THR A 389 -17.03 18.81 -21.14
C THR A 389 -16.98 20.16 -20.46
N HIS A 390 -15.83 20.82 -20.52
CA HIS A 390 -15.54 22.05 -19.80
C HIS A 390 -15.14 23.15 -20.79
N PRO A 391 -16.12 23.91 -21.34
CA PRO A 391 -15.86 24.94 -22.35
C PRO A 391 -14.94 26.08 -21.89
N THR A 392 -14.71 26.17 -20.58
CA THR A 392 -13.83 27.18 -19.96
C THR A 392 -12.39 26.72 -19.82
N GLU A 393 -12.08 25.46 -20.13
CA GLU A 393 -10.71 24.97 -20.19
C GLU A 393 -10.08 25.35 -21.53
N THR A 394 -8.88 25.95 -21.47
CA THR A 394 -8.22 26.50 -22.65
C THR A 394 -7.28 25.47 -23.27
N THR A 395 -7.38 25.24 -24.59
CA THR A 395 -6.37 24.46 -25.30
C THR A 395 -5.08 25.25 -25.51
N LYS A 396 -3.94 24.57 -25.56
CA LYS A 396 -2.63 25.14 -25.91
C LYS A 396 -2.68 25.92 -27.21
N ALA A 397 -3.38 25.40 -28.21
CA ALA A 397 -3.55 26.09 -29.49
C ALA A 397 -4.29 27.42 -29.33
N LEU A 398 -5.36 27.45 -28.52
CA LEU A 398 -6.13 28.66 -28.24
C LEU A 398 -5.29 29.66 -27.43
N GLU A 399 -4.66 29.23 -26.34
CA GLU A 399 -3.83 30.10 -25.49
C GLU A 399 -2.69 30.74 -26.30
N LEU A 400 -1.96 29.95 -27.09
CA LEU A 400 -0.90 30.47 -27.95
C LEU A 400 -1.42 31.47 -28.99
N SER A 401 -2.63 31.26 -29.51
CA SER A 401 -3.25 32.21 -30.43
C SER A 401 -3.58 33.55 -29.75
N LEU A 402 -4.03 33.51 -28.50
CA LEU A 402 -4.36 34.69 -27.70
C LEU A 402 -3.11 35.47 -27.30
N LEU A 403 -2.08 34.78 -26.80
CA LEU A 403 -0.79 35.40 -26.47
C LEU A 403 -0.16 36.07 -27.69
N LYS A 404 -0.17 35.38 -28.83
CA LYS A 404 0.31 35.94 -30.11
C LYS A 404 -0.48 37.18 -30.52
N ALA A 405 -1.81 37.15 -30.39
CA ALA A 405 -2.67 38.29 -30.73
C ALA A 405 -2.42 39.51 -29.82
N ARG A 406 -1.99 39.29 -28.57
CA ARG A 406 -1.63 40.35 -27.61
C ARG A 406 -0.19 40.84 -27.74
N GLY A 407 0.61 40.24 -28.62
CA GLY A 407 2.04 40.55 -28.73
C GLY A 407 2.85 40.10 -27.51
N GLU A 408 2.34 39.13 -26.74
CA GLU A 408 3.02 38.59 -25.57
C GLU A 408 4.10 37.57 -25.97
N LYS A 409 5.15 37.47 -25.16
CA LYS A 409 6.24 36.52 -25.40
C LYS A 409 5.74 35.09 -25.14
N ILE A 410 5.79 34.26 -26.17
CA ILE A 410 5.49 32.83 -26.05
C ILE A 410 6.65 32.15 -25.32
N VAL A 411 6.34 31.56 -24.17
CA VAL A 411 7.22 30.66 -23.41
C VAL A 411 6.86 29.21 -23.70
N GLU A 412 7.80 28.29 -23.47
CA GLU A 412 7.53 26.86 -23.59
C GLU A 412 6.47 26.45 -22.55
N MET A 413 5.38 25.85 -23.02
CA MET A 413 4.28 25.40 -22.17
C MET A 413 4.40 23.90 -21.91
N SER A 414 4.00 23.48 -20.70
CA SER A 414 3.99 22.08 -20.26
C SER A 414 3.35 21.14 -21.29
N LYS A 415 3.77 19.87 -21.25
CA LYS A 415 3.14 18.78 -22.01
C LYS A 415 1.73 18.47 -21.49
N GLU A 416 1.46 18.77 -20.22
CA GLU A 416 0.20 18.48 -19.49
C GLU A 416 -0.81 19.65 -19.59
N TYR A 417 -0.79 20.40 -20.70
CA TYR A 417 -1.59 21.63 -20.77
C TYR A 417 -3.04 21.41 -21.20
N ASP A 418 -3.29 20.50 -22.15
CA ASP A 418 -4.62 20.29 -22.72
C ASP A 418 -5.47 19.38 -21.82
N ASN A 419 -5.91 19.91 -20.69
CA ASN A 419 -6.93 19.29 -19.85
C ASN A 419 -8.26 19.27 -20.62
N ASP A 420 -9.12 18.25 -20.43
CA ASP A 420 -10.38 18.07 -21.19
C ASP A 420 -10.21 17.71 -22.68
N ALA A 421 -9.00 17.35 -23.13
CA ALA A 421 -8.78 16.90 -24.51
C ALA A 421 -9.36 15.50 -24.81
N VAL A 422 -9.57 14.69 -23.76
CA VAL A 422 -10.10 13.34 -23.82
C VAL A 422 -10.65 12.94 -22.45
N GLY A 423 -11.77 12.22 -22.42
CA GLY A 423 -12.37 11.70 -21.18
C GLY A 423 -12.16 10.19 -21.01
N LEU A 424 -12.15 9.75 -19.75
CA LEU A 424 -12.23 8.34 -19.34
C LEU A 424 -13.55 8.11 -18.60
N ASP A 425 -14.52 7.51 -19.26
CA ASP A 425 -15.88 7.33 -18.78
C ASP A 425 -16.10 5.94 -18.16
N ALA A 426 -16.10 5.89 -16.83
CA ALA A 426 -16.29 4.65 -16.09
C ALA A 426 -17.69 4.02 -16.33
N VAL A 427 -18.69 4.83 -16.70
CA VAL A 427 -20.08 4.37 -16.93
C VAL A 427 -20.17 3.38 -18.09
N LYS A 428 -19.25 3.44 -19.05
CA LYS A 428 -19.17 2.50 -20.18
C LYS A 428 -18.75 1.09 -19.75
N MET A 429 -18.14 0.96 -18.56
CA MET A 429 -17.68 -0.31 -18.02
C MET A 429 -18.81 -1.00 -17.25
N HIS A 430 -19.09 -2.25 -17.60
CA HIS A 430 -20.20 -3.02 -17.04
C HIS A 430 -19.74 -4.34 -16.42
N ALA A 431 -20.18 -4.61 -15.19
CA ALA A 431 -19.99 -5.89 -14.54
C ALA A 431 -20.90 -6.95 -15.16
N THR A 432 -20.37 -8.13 -15.43
CA THR A 432 -21.17 -9.29 -15.86
C THR A 432 -21.87 -9.93 -14.67
N ALA A 433 -22.78 -10.88 -14.93
CA ALA A 433 -23.40 -11.68 -13.87
C ALA A 433 -22.38 -12.49 -13.03
N ALA A 434 -21.17 -12.72 -13.54
CA ALA A 434 -20.10 -13.39 -12.81
C ALA A 434 -19.39 -12.48 -11.81
N PHE A 435 -19.67 -11.18 -11.78
CA PHE A 435 -19.01 -10.18 -10.94
C PHE A 435 -19.98 -9.36 -10.07
N PRO A 436 -20.69 -10.00 -9.13
CA PRO A 436 -21.63 -9.31 -8.23
C PRO A 436 -20.99 -8.28 -7.29
N ALA A 437 -19.66 -8.26 -7.16
CA ALA A 437 -18.97 -7.23 -6.38
C ALA A 437 -18.99 -5.85 -7.06
N GLY A 438 -19.04 -5.83 -8.40
CA GLY A 438 -19.35 -4.65 -9.20
C GLY A 438 -18.24 -3.59 -9.32
N ILE A 439 -18.59 -2.46 -9.92
CA ILE A 439 -17.68 -1.41 -10.39
C ILE A 439 -18.12 -0.08 -9.81
N PHE A 440 -17.18 0.73 -9.33
CA PHE A 440 -17.41 2.11 -8.92
C PHE A 440 -16.49 3.06 -9.68
N ALA A 441 -16.85 4.34 -9.70
CA ALA A 441 -16.00 5.37 -10.27
C ALA A 441 -15.15 6.02 -9.17
N SER A 442 -13.87 6.23 -9.43
CA SER A 442 -12.91 6.80 -8.48
C SER A 442 -12.30 8.07 -9.05
N TYR A 443 -12.44 9.18 -8.34
CA TYR A 443 -11.89 10.47 -8.77
C TYR A 443 -11.02 11.10 -7.70
N HIS A 444 -9.87 11.62 -8.12
CA HIS A 444 -9.20 12.68 -7.38
C HIS A 444 -9.89 13.99 -7.77
N ALA A 445 -10.22 14.83 -6.80
CA ALA A 445 -10.89 16.10 -7.08
C ALA A 445 -10.48 17.14 -6.03
N TYR A 446 -9.69 18.12 -6.45
CA TYR A 446 -9.23 19.22 -5.62
C TYR A 446 -10.00 20.50 -6.00
N PRO A 447 -10.34 21.39 -5.04
CA PRO A 447 -11.24 22.51 -5.30
C PRO A 447 -10.64 23.65 -6.13
N TYR A 448 -9.34 23.59 -6.43
CA TYR A 448 -8.54 24.67 -7.00
C TYR A 448 -7.94 24.37 -8.39
N TYR A 449 -8.14 23.17 -8.91
CA TYR A 449 -7.56 22.71 -10.18
C TYR A 449 -8.47 21.65 -10.82
N PRO A 450 -8.63 21.59 -12.16
CA PRO A 450 -8.09 22.48 -13.22
C PRO A 450 -8.73 23.86 -13.26
N ASP A 451 -8.44 24.66 -14.28
CA ASP A 451 -8.95 26.04 -14.38
C ASP A 451 -10.48 26.09 -14.41
N PHE A 452 -11.14 25.14 -15.08
CA PHE A 452 -12.60 25.05 -15.09
C PHE A 452 -13.23 24.96 -13.69
N MET A 453 -12.55 24.41 -12.66
CA MET A 453 -13.05 24.45 -11.26
C MET A 453 -13.33 25.89 -10.80
N ARG A 454 -12.53 26.83 -11.29
CA ARG A 454 -12.53 28.21 -10.85
C ARG A 454 -13.35 29.11 -11.74
N VAL A 455 -13.30 28.90 -13.05
CA VAL A 455 -13.82 29.87 -14.02
C VAL A 455 -15.13 29.46 -14.68
N ASP A 456 -15.58 28.21 -14.53
CA ASP A 456 -16.85 27.79 -15.13
C ASP A 456 -18.04 28.51 -14.47
N PRO A 457 -18.87 29.27 -15.24
CA PRO A 457 -20.02 29.98 -14.69
C PRO A 457 -21.05 29.06 -14.04
N GLY A 458 -21.18 27.81 -14.50
CA GLY A 458 -22.05 26.81 -13.90
C GLY A 458 -21.62 26.46 -12.47
N TYR A 459 -20.31 26.30 -12.25
CA TYR A 459 -19.76 25.99 -10.93
C TYR A 459 -19.73 27.23 -10.03
N LEU A 460 -19.42 28.42 -10.55
CA LEU A 460 -19.41 29.68 -9.78
C LEU A 460 -20.76 30.00 -9.11
N ASN A 461 -21.85 29.63 -9.77
CA ASN A 461 -23.20 29.84 -9.26
C ASN A 461 -23.67 28.75 -8.29
N ALA A 462 -22.91 27.66 -8.14
CA ALA A 462 -23.29 26.54 -7.29
C ALA A 462 -23.24 26.88 -5.79
N ARG A 463 -24.16 26.25 -5.05
CA ARG A 463 -24.35 26.43 -3.61
C ARG A 463 -24.54 25.07 -2.96
N SER A 464 -23.84 24.86 -1.85
CA SER A 464 -24.10 23.79 -0.89
C SER A 464 -25.01 24.29 0.24
N SER A 465 -25.39 23.41 1.16
CA SER A 465 -26.07 23.76 2.41
C SER A 465 -25.33 24.77 3.27
N GLU A 466 -24.01 24.89 3.13
CA GLU A 466 -23.16 25.83 3.87
C GLU A 466 -22.69 27.02 3.01
N GLY A 467 -23.35 27.30 1.87
CA GLY A 467 -23.11 28.48 1.03
C GLY A 467 -22.39 28.22 -0.30
N PRO A 468 -21.78 29.25 -0.93
CA PRO A 468 -21.04 29.15 -2.19
C PRO A 468 -19.99 28.04 -2.19
N SER A 469 -19.98 27.24 -3.26
CA SER A 469 -18.99 26.19 -3.49
C SER A 469 -18.93 25.87 -4.97
N ASN A 470 -17.82 26.22 -5.64
CA ASN A 470 -17.59 25.77 -7.01
C ASN A 470 -17.43 24.25 -7.06
N TYR A 471 -16.74 23.72 -6.05
CA TYR A 471 -16.42 22.31 -5.91
C TYR A 471 -17.69 21.43 -5.92
N ILE A 472 -18.73 21.78 -5.16
CA ILE A 472 -19.98 21.01 -5.18
C ILE A 472 -20.70 21.08 -6.54
N GLY A 473 -20.53 22.18 -7.28
CA GLY A 473 -21.08 22.32 -8.63
C GLY A 473 -20.54 21.24 -9.56
N TYR A 474 -19.21 21.08 -9.56
CA TYR A 474 -18.54 20.02 -10.29
C TYR A 474 -18.90 18.63 -9.80
N LEU A 475 -18.85 18.39 -8.48
CA LEU A 475 -19.17 17.09 -7.91
C LEU A 475 -20.59 16.64 -8.29
N ARG A 476 -21.56 17.56 -8.32
CA ARG A 476 -22.93 17.26 -8.76
C ARG A 476 -23.00 16.94 -10.25
N ALA A 477 -22.27 17.67 -11.11
CA ALA A 477 -22.21 17.35 -12.53
C ALA A 477 -21.61 15.95 -12.75
N LEU A 478 -20.51 15.64 -12.05
CA LEU A 478 -19.85 14.35 -12.11
C LEU A 478 -20.74 13.20 -11.61
N VAL A 479 -21.37 13.36 -10.45
CA VAL A 479 -22.30 12.39 -9.87
C VAL A 479 -23.55 12.21 -10.73
N ALA A 480 -24.03 13.27 -11.39
CA ALA A 480 -25.16 13.19 -12.32
C ALA A 480 -24.80 12.38 -13.56
N HIS A 481 -23.61 12.58 -14.14
CA HIS A 481 -23.12 11.81 -15.29
C HIS A 481 -23.08 10.29 -14.99
N HIS A 482 -22.67 9.92 -13.78
CA HIS A 482 -22.53 8.51 -13.38
C HIS A 482 -23.85 7.79 -13.06
N GLY A 483 -24.96 8.52 -12.93
CA GLY A 483 -26.28 7.94 -12.72
C GLY A 483 -26.37 7.06 -11.46
N ASP A 484 -26.52 5.75 -11.67
CA ASP A 484 -26.65 4.75 -10.59
C ASP A 484 -25.31 4.17 -10.12
N MET A 485 -24.21 4.42 -10.83
CA MET A 485 -22.87 3.97 -10.44
C MET A 485 -22.39 4.72 -9.20
N PRO A 486 -21.86 4.04 -8.17
CA PRO A 486 -21.24 4.70 -7.02
C PRO A 486 -20.03 5.55 -7.48
N VAL A 487 -19.97 6.79 -7.01
CA VAL A 487 -18.83 7.70 -7.26
C VAL A 487 -18.12 7.94 -5.95
N VAL A 488 -16.84 7.61 -5.88
CA VAL A 488 -15.99 7.83 -4.71
C VAL A 488 -14.97 8.91 -5.07
N ILE A 489 -14.97 10.01 -4.32
CA ILE A 489 -13.88 10.99 -4.41
C ILE A 489 -12.73 10.43 -3.57
N SER A 490 -11.84 9.67 -4.19
CA SER A 490 -10.78 8.93 -3.49
C SER A 490 -9.66 9.82 -2.98
N GLU A 491 -9.53 11.04 -3.52
CA GLU A 491 -8.61 12.07 -3.03
C GLU A 491 -9.25 13.46 -3.12
N TYR A 492 -9.15 14.21 -2.04
CA TYR A 492 -9.43 15.64 -1.96
C TYR A 492 -8.63 16.24 -0.81
N GLY A 493 -8.48 17.56 -0.82
CA GLY A 493 -7.92 18.30 0.31
C GLY A 493 -7.43 19.68 -0.11
N VAL A 494 -6.96 20.46 0.85
CA VAL A 494 -6.14 21.65 0.63
C VAL A 494 -4.87 21.55 1.48
N PRO A 495 -3.70 22.07 1.05
CA PRO A 495 -2.52 22.05 1.89
C PRO A 495 -2.44 23.29 2.81
N SER A 496 -1.79 23.14 3.97
CA SER A 496 -1.37 24.27 4.83
C SER A 496 0.01 24.85 4.44
N SER A 497 0.46 24.62 3.20
CA SER A 497 1.75 25.10 2.71
C SER A 497 1.85 26.62 2.74
N ARG A 498 3.04 27.17 2.96
CA ARG A 498 3.25 28.64 3.02
C ARG A 498 2.98 29.36 1.70
N GLY A 499 3.28 28.71 0.57
CA GLY A 499 3.04 29.26 -0.77
C GLY A 499 1.63 28.94 -1.27
N ILE A 500 1.13 29.72 -2.22
CA ILE A 500 -0.16 29.51 -2.88
C ILE A 500 0.07 29.08 -4.32
N GLY A 501 -0.15 27.79 -4.61
CA GLY A 501 -0.16 27.18 -5.93
C GLY A 501 -1.15 27.82 -6.90
N HIS A 502 -2.40 27.86 -6.46
CA HIS A 502 -3.56 28.23 -7.24
C HIS A 502 -4.53 28.96 -6.31
N PHE A 503 -5.01 30.11 -6.75
CA PHE A 503 -6.09 30.83 -6.06
C PHE A 503 -7.44 30.22 -6.41
N GLN A 504 -8.31 30.18 -5.42
CA GLN A 504 -9.65 29.59 -5.50
C GLN A 504 -10.70 30.63 -4.99
N PRO A 505 -11.87 30.79 -5.63
CA PRO A 505 -12.79 31.92 -5.36
C PRO A 505 -13.33 32.02 -3.93
N GLN A 506 -13.51 30.89 -3.24
CA GLN A 506 -13.96 30.79 -1.85
C GLN A 506 -12.80 30.84 -0.84
N GLY A 507 -11.56 31.02 -1.31
CA GLY A 507 -10.36 30.99 -0.46
C GLY A 507 -9.84 29.58 -0.17
N TRP A 508 -10.35 28.55 -0.83
CA TRP A 508 -9.87 27.16 -0.72
C TRP A 508 -8.65 26.94 -1.62
N ASN A 509 -7.65 27.78 -1.39
CA ASN A 509 -6.46 27.89 -2.22
C ASN A 509 -5.61 26.62 -2.13
N HIS A 510 -4.78 26.40 -3.16
CA HIS A 510 -3.73 25.39 -3.12
C HIS A 510 -2.56 25.88 -2.24
N GLY A 511 -2.80 26.03 -0.94
CA GLY A 511 -1.85 26.56 0.03
C GLY A 511 -2.17 27.97 0.52
N GLY A 512 -1.25 28.54 1.31
CA GLY A 512 -1.43 29.82 2.00
C GLY A 512 -2.41 29.78 3.17
N LEU A 513 -2.59 28.61 3.78
CA LEU A 513 -3.56 28.35 4.84
C LEU A 513 -2.85 28.00 6.15
N THR A 514 -3.42 28.38 7.30
CA THR A 514 -3.02 27.79 8.59
C THR A 514 -3.60 26.37 8.73
N ASP A 515 -3.07 25.58 9.67
CA ASP A 515 -3.58 24.24 9.94
C ASP A 515 -5.07 24.25 10.35
N GLU A 516 -5.53 25.27 11.09
CA GLU A 516 -6.94 25.41 11.46
C GLU A 516 -7.83 25.75 10.24
N GLN A 517 -7.33 26.61 9.33
CA GLN A 517 -8.05 26.94 8.11
C GLN A 517 -8.14 25.72 7.19
N GLN A 518 -7.02 25.01 7.01
CA GLN A 518 -6.95 23.75 6.27
C GLN A 518 -7.98 22.75 6.80
N ALA A 519 -7.93 22.43 8.10
CA ALA A 519 -8.85 21.48 8.72
C ALA A 519 -10.32 21.89 8.57
N SER A 520 -10.62 23.18 8.69
CA SER A 520 -11.99 23.71 8.50
C SER A 520 -12.47 23.55 7.07
N ILE A 521 -11.60 23.80 6.08
CA ILE A 521 -11.88 23.64 4.66
C ILE A 521 -12.04 22.15 4.32
N ASP A 522 -11.14 21.28 4.75
CA ASP A 522 -11.23 19.84 4.47
C ASP A 522 -12.50 19.22 5.07
N ALA A 523 -12.88 19.63 6.28
CA ALA A 523 -14.15 19.22 6.87
C ALA A 523 -15.35 19.69 6.02
N ARG A 524 -15.29 20.90 5.44
CA ARG A 524 -16.30 21.43 4.52
C ARG A 524 -16.32 20.64 3.20
N LEU A 525 -15.17 20.39 2.57
CA LEU A 525 -15.08 19.59 1.34
C LEU A 525 -15.70 18.20 1.53
N THR A 526 -15.44 17.56 2.68
CA THR A 526 -16.07 16.27 3.04
C THR A 526 -17.59 16.32 3.00
N ARG A 527 -18.19 17.41 3.53
CA ARG A 527 -19.64 17.61 3.57
C ARG A 527 -20.21 17.96 2.20
N ASP A 528 -19.49 18.75 1.40
CA ASP A 528 -19.84 19.02 0.00
C ASP A 528 -19.83 17.72 -0.83
N ILE A 529 -18.87 16.82 -0.62
CA ILE A 529 -18.82 15.50 -1.26
C ILE A 529 -20.02 14.66 -0.84
N TYR A 530 -20.34 14.60 0.45
CA TYR A 530 -21.54 13.90 0.93
C TYR A 530 -22.83 14.47 0.31
N GLU A 531 -22.99 15.79 0.31
CA GLU A 531 -24.16 16.50 -0.23
C GLU A 531 -24.28 16.38 -1.76
N SER A 532 -23.16 16.19 -2.47
CA SER A 532 -23.19 15.95 -3.93
C SER A 532 -23.86 14.63 -4.30
N GLY A 533 -24.00 13.71 -3.34
CA GLY A 533 -24.53 12.37 -3.54
C GLY A 533 -23.46 11.35 -3.96
N ALA A 534 -22.17 11.69 -3.82
CA ALA A 534 -21.07 10.75 -3.92
C ALA A 534 -21.13 9.70 -2.79
N SER A 535 -20.61 8.51 -3.04
CA SER A 535 -20.64 7.35 -2.15
C SER A 535 -19.47 7.34 -1.14
N GLY A 536 -18.53 8.27 -1.25
CA GLY A 536 -17.36 8.31 -0.40
C GLY A 536 -16.41 9.47 -0.64
N ALA A 537 -15.59 9.75 0.38
CA ALA A 537 -14.53 10.77 0.36
C ALA A 537 -13.24 10.19 0.97
N GLY A 538 -12.10 10.43 0.33
CA GLY A 538 -10.77 10.08 0.81
C GLY A 538 -9.90 11.32 1.02
N LEU A 539 -9.66 11.70 2.27
CA LEU A 539 -8.85 12.88 2.58
C LEU A 539 -7.39 12.62 2.22
N PHE A 540 -6.79 13.50 1.42
CA PHE A 540 -5.37 13.50 1.11
C PHE A 540 -4.69 14.56 2.00
N GLU A 541 -3.88 14.18 2.99
CA GLU A 541 -3.53 12.82 3.43
C GLU A 541 -3.14 12.81 4.92
N LEU A 542 -2.86 11.63 5.50
CA LEU A 542 -2.49 11.52 6.93
C LEU A 542 -1.09 12.09 7.25
N ILE A 543 -0.13 11.88 6.35
CA ILE A 543 1.29 12.16 6.58
C ILE A 543 1.87 12.87 5.37
N ASP A 544 2.72 13.87 5.60
CA ASP A 544 3.32 14.60 4.49
C ASP A 544 4.25 13.70 3.65
N GLU A 545 4.02 13.66 2.35
CA GLU A 545 4.90 13.01 1.38
C GLU A 545 6.04 13.94 0.92
N TRP A 546 7.07 14.12 1.76
CA TRP A 546 8.19 15.07 1.49
C TRP A 546 9.02 14.72 0.25
N PHE A 547 8.91 13.48 -0.24
CA PHE A 547 9.57 13.03 -1.47
C PHE A 547 8.81 13.45 -2.73
N LYS A 548 7.58 13.96 -2.62
CA LYS A 548 6.83 14.45 -3.78
C LYS A 548 7.43 15.77 -4.26
N LYS A 549 7.60 15.84 -5.58
CA LYS A 549 8.06 17.05 -6.27
C LYS A 549 7.14 18.22 -5.93
N ASN A 550 7.74 19.33 -5.57
CA ASN A 550 7.05 20.61 -5.52
C ASN A 550 7.88 21.67 -6.23
N TRP A 551 7.21 22.70 -6.73
CA TRP A 551 7.80 23.84 -7.45
C TRP A 551 8.87 24.64 -6.71
N ILE A 552 9.04 24.46 -5.39
CA ILE A 552 10.10 25.12 -4.61
C ILE A 552 11.39 24.31 -4.69
N VAL A 553 11.28 22.97 -4.73
CA VAL A 553 12.42 22.05 -4.66
C VAL A 553 12.75 21.37 -6.00
N ILE A 554 11.88 21.51 -7.01
CA ILE A 554 12.02 20.80 -8.30
C ILE A 554 13.34 21.11 -9.02
N ASP A 555 13.86 22.32 -8.86
CA ASP A 555 15.16 22.74 -9.43
C ASP A 555 16.38 22.28 -8.60
N PHE A 556 16.16 21.74 -7.39
CA PHE A 556 17.20 21.36 -6.43
C PHE A 556 17.36 19.85 -6.26
N GLU A 557 16.52 19.03 -6.89
CA GLU A 557 16.59 17.58 -6.80
C GLU A 557 17.73 17.01 -7.69
N TYR A 558 18.59 16.20 -7.08
CA TYR A 558 19.64 15.42 -7.74
C TYR A 558 19.55 13.94 -7.33
N PRO A 559 19.82 12.99 -8.25
CA PRO A 559 20.15 13.21 -9.65
C PRO A 559 18.90 13.39 -10.53
N PRO A 560 19.03 14.14 -11.65
CA PRO A 560 17.95 14.44 -12.58
C PRO A 560 17.34 13.21 -13.26
#